data_AF-A0A9D1GPP3-F1
#
_entry.id   AF-A0A9D1GPP3-F1
#
_cell.length_a   1.000
_cell.length_b   1.000
_cell.length_c   1.000
_cell.angle_alpha   90.00
_cell.angle_beta   90.00
_cell.angle_gamma   90.00
#
_symmetry.space_group_name_H-M   'P 1'
#
loop_
_entity.id
_entity.type
_entity.pdbx_description
1 polymer ?
#
loop_
_entity_poly.entity_id
_entity_poly.type
_entity_poly.pdbx_seq_one_letter_code
_entity_poly.pdbx_strand_id
1 'polypeptide(L)'
;MLEICKQSGLLGHITRAMSYVLHPLFKRLDVKSDAMQYISMNFVSNMLSMGSVATPFGLKAMQELNRLNQNQTVASDEMITFLLINTSGLCFLPTTLISLRSQAGSDNPVAIIPYIIIVSCITTVFSILMDIGVRRHGKH
;
A
#
# COMPACT_ATOMS: atom_id res chain seq x y z
N MET A 1 3.68 -13.52 13.29
CA MET A 1 3.21 -13.06 11.95
C MET A 1 4.35 -12.47 11.10
N LEU A 2 5.18 -11.55 11.62
CA LEU A 2 6.40 -11.09 10.93
C LEU A 2 7.34 -12.28 10.58
N GLU A 3 7.43 -13.27 11.46
CA GLU A 3 8.15 -14.53 11.22
C GLU A 3 7.48 -15.45 10.20
N ILE A 4 6.15 -15.45 10.12
CA ILE A 4 5.38 -16.30 9.18
C ILE A 4 5.52 -15.76 7.75
N CYS A 5 5.54 -14.43 7.57
CA CYS A 5 5.82 -13.81 6.27
C CYS A 5 7.31 -13.91 5.86
N LYS A 6 8.24 -14.02 6.83
CA LYS A 6 9.64 -14.42 6.56
C LYS A 6 9.75 -15.89 6.12
N GLN A 7 8.85 -16.77 6.55
CA GLN A 7 8.83 -18.18 6.17
C GLN A 7 8.34 -18.42 4.73
N SER A 8 7.43 -17.59 4.21
CA SER A 8 7.17 -17.55 2.77
C SER A 8 8.27 -16.73 2.09
N GLY A 9 9.41 -17.35 1.79
CA GLY A 9 10.58 -16.65 1.22
C GLY A 9 10.21 -15.68 0.09
N LEU A 10 9.27 -16.05 -0.78
CA LEU A 10 8.80 -15.19 -1.87
C LEU A 10 8.14 -13.87 -1.40
N LEU A 11 7.23 -13.92 -0.42
CA LEU A 11 6.57 -12.71 0.09
C LEU A 11 7.56 -11.79 0.79
N GLY A 12 8.54 -12.36 1.50
CA GLY A 12 9.65 -11.60 2.10
C GLY A 12 10.48 -10.85 1.06
N HIS A 13 10.77 -11.49 -0.09
CA HIS A 13 11.47 -10.84 -1.20
C HIS A 13 10.63 -9.74 -1.84
N ILE A 14 9.34 -9.99 -2.12
CA ILE A 14 8.43 -8.99 -2.70
C ILE A 14 8.27 -7.79 -1.77
N THR A 15 8.09 -8.04 -0.46
CA THR A 15 7.98 -6.98 0.55
C THR A 15 9.25 -6.14 0.60
N ARG A 16 10.42 -6.78 0.62
CA ARG A 16 11.71 -6.07 0.63
C ARG A 16 11.91 -5.25 -0.64
N ALA A 17 11.58 -5.79 -1.81
CA ALA A 17 11.62 -5.04 -3.06
C ALA A 17 10.69 -3.82 -2.99
N MET A 18 9.49 -4.01 -2.45
CA MET A 18 8.51 -2.93 -2.27
C MET A 18 8.99 -1.83 -1.31
N SER A 19 9.74 -2.18 -0.27
CA SER A 19 10.37 -1.19 0.62
C SER A 19 11.28 -0.22 -0.13
N TYR A 20 12.03 -0.69 -1.13
CA TYR A 20 12.84 0.18 -1.98
C TYR A 20 12.00 1.02 -2.94
N VAL A 21 10.91 0.47 -3.47
CA VAL A 21 9.98 1.19 -4.37
C VAL A 21 9.27 2.32 -3.62
N LEU A 22 8.87 2.09 -2.37
CA LEU A 22 8.13 3.05 -1.55
C LEU A 22 9.04 4.05 -0.82
N HIS A 23 10.32 3.73 -0.60
CA HIS A 23 11.27 4.60 0.10
C HIS A 23 11.32 6.07 -0.40
N PRO A 24 11.25 6.38 -1.71
CA PRO A 24 11.20 7.77 -2.18
C PRO A 24 10.02 8.59 -1.63
N LEU A 25 8.92 7.92 -1.25
CA LEU A 25 7.73 8.55 -0.66
C LEU A 25 7.87 8.71 0.87
N PHE A 26 8.73 7.91 1.51
CA PHE A 26 8.95 7.90 2.95
C PHE A 26 10.42 8.14 3.32
N LYS A 27 11.06 9.17 2.74
CA LYS A 27 12.51 9.44 2.86
C LYS A 27 13.06 9.57 4.28
N ARG A 28 12.20 9.79 5.28
CA ARG A 28 12.58 9.89 6.69
C ARG A 28 12.66 8.53 7.39
N LEU A 29 12.17 7.47 6.75
CA LEU A 29 12.22 6.11 7.27
C LEU A 29 13.41 5.37 6.65
N ASP A 30 14.16 4.65 7.48
CA ASP A 30 15.12 3.65 6.98
C ASP A 30 14.34 2.54 6.25
N VAL A 31 14.84 2.11 5.09
CA VAL A 31 14.29 0.99 4.31
C VAL A 31 14.12 -0.27 5.15
N LYS A 32 14.99 -0.47 6.16
CA LYS A 32 14.98 -1.62 7.06
C LYS A 32 14.17 -1.41 8.34
N SER A 33 13.58 -0.23 8.54
CA SER A 33 12.75 0.06 9.72
C SER A 33 11.48 -0.78 9.76
N ASP A 34 10.96 -1.04 10.95
CA ASP A 34 9.70 -1.76 11.14
C ASP A 34 8.52 -1.01 10.49
N ALA A 35 8.52 0.32 10.55
CA ALA A 35 7.54 1.17 9.87
C ALA A 35 7.50 0.88 8.36
N MET A 36 8.66 0.89 7.70
CA MET A 36 8.76 0.60 6.27
C MET A 36 8.31 -0.82 5.93
N GLN A 37 8.64 -1.80 6.77
CA GLN A 37 8.23 -3.19 6.58
C GLN A 37 6.71 -3.34 6.67
N TYR A 38 6.07 -2.74 7.68
CA TYR A 38 4.60 -2.78 7.80
C TYR A 38 3.89 -2.06 6.65
N ILE A 39 4.40 -0.90 6.22
CA ILE A 39 3.90 -0.19 5.04
C ILE A 39 3.97 -1.09 3.81
N SER A 40 5.13 -1.70 3.58
CA SER A 40 5.38 -2.58 2.44
C SER A 40 4.47 -3.81 2.46
N MET A 41 4.30 -4.44 3.63
CA MET A 41 3.41 -5.59 3.82
C MET A 41 1.95 -5.25 3.55
N ASN A 42 1.48 -4.11 4.05
CA ASN A 42 0.12 -3.63 3.79
C ASN A 42 -0.10 -3.39 2.29
N PHE A 43 0.84 -2.73 1.61
CA PHE A 43 0.75 -2.45 0.19
C PHE A 43 0.76 -3.72 -0.67
N VAL A 44 1.70 -4.65 -0.42
CA VAL A 44 1.75 -5.94 -1.11
C VAL A 44 0.48 -6.75 -0.87
N SER A 45 -0.04 -6.76 0.36
CA SER A 45 -1.30 -7.46 0.69
C SER A 45 -2.48 -6.88 -0.09
N ASN A 46 -2.57 -5.56 -0.23
CA ASN A 46 -3.59 -4.90 -1.04
C ASN A 46 -3.45 -5.20 -2.53
N MET A 47 -2.23 -5.18 -3.06
CA MET A 47 -1.96 -5.51 -4.47
C MET A 47 -2.41 -6.93 -4.85
N LEU A 48 -2.33 -7.86 -3.90
CA LEU A 48 -2.72 -9.27 -4.05
C LEU A 48 -4.19 -9.55 -3.67
N SER A 49 -4.98 -8.50 -3.36
CA SER A 49 -6.36 -8.60 -2.85
C SER A 49 -6.50 -9.42 -1.55
N MET A 50 -5.45 -9.47 -0.73
CA MET A 50 -5.48 -10.08 0.60
C MET A 50 -5.95 -9.07 1.66
N GLY A 51 -7.16 -8.53 1.48
CA GLY A 51 -7.69 -7.44 2.32
C GLY A 51 -7.77 -7.79 3.82
N SER A 52 -8.03 -9.06 4.15
CA SER A 52 -8.03 -9.56 5.54
C SER A 52 -6.67 -9.44 6.24
N VAL A 53 -5.59 -9.38 5.47
CA VAL A 53 -4.20 -9.28 5.95
C VAL A 53 -3.67 -7.85 5.82
N ALA A 54 -4.15 -7.07 4.85
CA ALA A 54 -3.71 -5.70 4.64
C ALA A 54 -4.05 -4.77 5.81
N THR A 55 -5.28 -4.83 6.33
CA THR A 55 -5.76 -3.96 7.42
C THR A 55 -4.92 -4.04 8.71
N PRO A 56 -4.60 -5.23 9.27
CA PRO A 56 -3.79 -5.30 10.49
C PRO A 56 -2.35 -4.79 10.27
N PHE A 57 -1.77 -4.96 9.08
CA PHE A 57 -0.48 -4.36 8.77
C PHE A 57 -0.57 -2.85 8.62
N GLY A 58 -1.67 -2.33 8.06
CA GLY A 58 -1.88 -0.89 7.94
C GLY A 58 -2.04 -0.20 9.30
N LEU A 59 -2.74 -0.83 10.24
CA LEU A 59 -2.83 -0.31 11.61
C LEU A 59 -1.46 -0.29 12.30
N LYS A 60 -0.64 -1.33 12.14
CA LYS A 60 0.73 -1.36 12.69
C LYS A 60 1.63 -0.32 12.03
N ALA A 61 1.53 -0.14 10.72
CA ALA A 61 2.24 0.92 10.00
C ALA A 61 1.87 2.30 10.56
N MET A 62 0.57 2.58 10.73
CA MET A 62 0.09 3.85 11.30
C MET A 62 0.58 4.06 12.74
N GLN A 63 0.61 3.01 13.57
CA GLN A 63 1.14 3.08 14.93
C GLN A 63 2.63 3.44 14.95
N GLU A 64 3.45 2.80 14.10
CA GLU A 64 4.88 3.10 14.01
C GLU A 64 5.14 4.50 13.45
N LEU A 65 4.39 4.92 12.42
CA LEU A 65 4.47 6.29 11.90
C LEU A 65 4.11 7.33 12.96
N ASN A 66 3.04 7.09 13.74
CA ASN A 66 2.65 7.99 14.82
C ASN A 66 3.65 8.00 15.98
N ARG A 67 4.36 6.88 16.23
CA ARG A 67 5.43 6.81 17.23
C ARG A 67 6.64 7.66 16.86
N LEU A 68 6.92 7.78 15.56
CA LEU A 68 7.98 8.62 15.00
C LEU A 68 7.56 10.09 14.83
N ASN A 69 6.27 10.38 15.01
CA ASN A 69 5.71 11.71 14.90
C ASN A 69 6.00 12.54 16.15
N GLN A 70 6.37 13.81 15.95
CA GLN A 70 6.63 14.74 17.05
C GLN A 70 5.35 15.15 17.79
N ASN A 71 4.21 15.19 17.09
CA ASN A 71 2.92 15.51 17.67
C ASN A 71 1.89 14.42 17.35
N GLN A 72 1.64 13.53 18.30
CA GLN A 72 0.74 12.38 18.13
C GLN A 72 -0.74 12.76 17.93
N THR A 73 -1.12 14.02 18.13
CA THR A 73 -2.50 14.50 17.91
C THR A 73 -2.74 14.98 16.49
N VAL A 74 -1.67 15.25 15.72
CA VAL A 74 -1.74 15.75 14.34
C VAL A 74 -1.09 14.73 13.42
N ALA A 75 -1.78 14.32 12.36
CA ALA A 75 -1.24 13.36 11.41
C ALA A 75 0.05 13.89 10.77
N SER A 76 1.10 13.06 10.76
CA SER A 76 2.34 13.41 10.06
C SER A 76 2.16 13.31 8.55
N ASP A 77 3.01 14.02 7.84
CA ASP A 77 3.25 13.89 6.41
C ASP A 77 3.29 12.41 5.96
N GLU A 78 4.07 11.56 6.62
CA GLU A 78 4.20 10.15 6.26
C GLU A 78 2.88 9.38 6.46
N MET A 79 2.13 9.69 7.52
CA MET A 79 0.81 9.10 7.77
C MET A 79 -0.18 9.47 6.66
N ILE A 80 -0.16 10.72 6.20
CA ILE A 80 -1.04 11.21 5.11
C ILE A 80 -0.69 10.50 3.79
N THR A 81 0.60 10.41 3.44
CA THR A 81 1.06 9.68 2.24
C THR A 81 0.64 8.22 2.29
N PHE A 82 0.84 7.55 3.42
CA PHE A 82 0.49 6.15 3.59
C PHE A 82 -1.01 5.91 3.40
N LEU A 83 -1.85 6.78 3.96
CA LEU A 83 -3.29 6.71 3.81
C LEU A 83 -3.71 6.94 2.35
N LEU A 84 -3.19 7.97 1.69
CA LEU A 84 -3.50 8.28 0.29
C LEU A 84 -3.20 7.14 -0.68
N ILE A 85 -2.04 6.49 -0.49
CA ILE A 85 -1.64 5.33 -1.31
C ILE A 85 -2.54 4.13 -1.05
N ASN A 86 -2.99 3.93 0.20
CA ASN A 86 -3.96 2.88 0.51
C ASN A 86 -5.33 3.15 -0.13
N THR A 87 -5.77 4.42 -0.12
CA THR A 87 -7.05 4.84 -0.70
C THR A 87 -7.04 4.81 -2.23
N SER A 88 -5.88 4.97 -2.88
CA SER A 88 -5.79 4.93 -4.35
C SER A 88 -6.09 3.54 -4.95
N GLY A 89 -6.13 2.50 -4.11
CA GLY A 89 -6.63 1.18 -4.50
C GLY A 89 -5.73 0.45 -5.50
N LEU A 90 -4.40 0.63 -5.42
CA LEU A 90 -3.47 -0.07 -6.31
C LEU A 90 -3.65 -1.60 -6.20
N CYS A 91 -4.04 -2.24 -7.30
CA CYS A 91 -4.33 -3.66 -7.34
C CYS A 91 -3.79 -4.29 -8.63
N PHE A 92 -3.00 -5.36 -8.50
CA PHE A 92 -2.47 -6.11 -9.64
C PHE A 92 -3.24 -7.39 -9.89
N LEU A 93 -3.62 -8.11 -8.82
CA LEU A 93 -4.34 -9.37 -8.91
C LEU A 93 -5.68 -9.26 -8.17
N PRO A 94 -6.76 -8.85 -8.86
CA PRO A 94 -8.07 -8.65 -8.26
C PRO A 94 -8.82 -9.97 -8.10
N THR A 95 -8.27 -10.89 -7.31
CA THR A 95 -8.78 -12.26 -7.12
C THR A 95 -10.24 -12.28 -6.65
N THR A 96 -10.61 -11.35 -5.77
CA THR A 96 -11.99 -11.17 -5.31
C THR A 96 -12.95 -10.82 -6.46
N LEU A 97 -12.57 -9.88 -7.34
CA LEU A 97 -13.42 -9.50 -8.48
C LEU A 97 -13.51 -10.62 -9.51
N ILE A 98 -12.42 -11.36 -9.74
CA ILE A 98 -12.42 -12.54 -10.61
C ILE A 98 -13.38 -13.60 -10.07
N SER A 99 -13.32 -13.88 -8.76
CA SER A 99 -14.22 -14.84 -8.10
C SER A 99 -15.68 -14.40 -8.19
N LEU A 100 -15.99 -13.12 -7.95
CA LEU A 100 -17.34 -12.57 -8.08
C LEU A 100 -17.86 -12.69 -9.52
N ARG A 101 -17.04 -12.38 -10.52
CA ARG A 101 -17.41 -12.54 -11.94
C ARG A 101 -17.63 -13.99 -12.32
N SER A 102 -16.81 -14.90 -11.79
CA SER A 102 -16.99 -16.33 -12.00
C SER A 102 -18.30 -16.83 -11.40
N GLN A 103 -18.65 -16.39 -10.19
CA GLN A 103 -19.91 -16.74 -9.53
C GLN A 103 -21.13 -16.14 -10.25
N ALA A 104 -20.98 -14.97 -10.86
CA ALA A 104 -22.02 -14.33 -11.66
C ALA A 104 -22.18 -14.94 -13.08
N GLY A 105 -21.42 -15.98 -13.43
CA GLY A 105 -21.54 -16.66 -14.72
C GLY A 105 -20.84 -15.95 -15.88
N SER A 106 -19.81 -15.14 -15.63
CA SER A 106 -19.07 -14.46 -16.70
C SER A 106 -18.25 -15.45 -17.54
N ASP A 107 -18.41 -15.37 -18.87
CA ASP A 107 -17.64 -16.17 -19.83
C ASP A 107 -16.12 -15.96 -19.74
N ASN A 108 -15.70 -14.73 -19.42
CA ASN A 108 -14.29 -14.39 -19.18
C ASN A 108 -14.14 -13.51 -17.93
N PRO A 109 -13.98 -14.14 -16.74
CA PRO A 109 -13.81 -13.42 -15.48
C PRO A 109 -12.51 -12.60 -15.40
N VAL A 110 -11.51 -12.93 -16.22
CA VAL A 110 -10.13 -12.39 -16.13
C VAL A 110 -9.92 -11.17 -17.03
N ALA A 111 -10.81 -10.95 -18.03
CA ALA A 111 -10.72 -9.84 -18.98
C ALA A 111 -10.67 -8.43 -18.34
N ILE A 112 -11.07 -8.29 -17.07
CA ILE A 112 -11.07 -7.02 -16.32
C ILE A 112 -9.68 -6.62 -15.78
N ILE A 113 -8.73 -7.56 -15.69
CA ILE A 113 -7.39 -7.31 -15.12
C ILE A 113 -6.67 -6.10 -15.74
N PRO A 114 -6.51 -5.98 -17.08
CA PRO A 114 -5.77 -4.87 -17.66
C PRO A 114 -6.39 -3.52 -17.32
N TYR A 115 -7.72 -3.42 -17.29
CA TYR A 115 -8.42 -2.19 -16.90
C TYR A 115 -8.17 -1.81 -15.45
N ILE A 116 -8.18 -2.79 -14.53
CA ILE A 116 -7.93 -2.57 -13.10
C ILE A 116 -6.50 -2.07 -12.88
N ILE A 117 -5.52 -2.67 -13.55
CA ILE A 117 -4.12 -2.24 -13.45
C ILE A 117 -3.98 -0.80 -13.95
N ILE A 118 -4.54 -0.48 -15.13
CA ILE A 118 -4.43 0.86 -15.71
C ILE A 118 -5.08 1.91 -14.79
N VAL A 119 -6.33 1.70 -14.40
CA VAL A 119 -7.07 2.66 -13.56
C VAL A 119 -6.39 2.83 -12.21
N SER A 120 -5.97 1.74 -11.57
CA SER A 120 -5.36 1.80 -10.24
C SER A 120 -3.97 2.44 -10.26
N CYS A 121 -3.17 2.23 -11.32
CA CYS A 121 -1.92 2.96 -11.55
C CYS A 121 -2.18 4.46 -11.74
N ILE A 122 -3.15 4.85 -12.58
CA ILE A 122 -3.49 6.26 -12.82
C ILE A 122 -3.91 6.95 -11.50
N THR A 123 -4.82 6.32 -10.75
CA THR A 123 -5.29 6.87 -9.46
C THR A 123 -4.14 6.99 -8.47
N THR A 124 -3.24 6.00 -8.40
CA THR A 124 -2.08 6.04 -7.49
C THR A 124 -1.10 7.14 -7.85
N VAL A 125 -0.77 7.29 -9.14
CA VAL A 125 0.10 8.38 -9.61
C VAL A 125 -0.55 9.74 -9.32
N PHE A 126 -1.83 9.90 -9.61
CA PHE A 126 -2.56 11.13 -9.34
C PHE A 126 -2.57 11.47 -7.84
N SER A 127 -2.84 10.50 -6.96
CA SER A 127 -2.79 10.68 -5.51
C SER A 127 -1.42 11.13 -5.01
N ILE A 128 -0.34 10.52 -5.51
CA ILE A 128 1.03 10.90 -5.14
C ILE A 128 1.38 12.31 -5.63
N LEU A 129 0.99 12.66 -6.86
CA LEU A 129 1.22 13.99 -7.41
C LEU A 129 0.48 15.07 -6.60
N MET A 130 -0.77 14.79 -6.22
CA MET A 130 -1.56 15.66 -5.36
C MET A 130 -0.93 15.83 -3.97
N ASP A 131 -0.50 14.73 -3.34
CA ASP A 131 0.20 14.77 -2.03
C ASP A 131 1.45 15.67 -2.09
N ILE A 132 2.31 15.46 -3.08
CA ILE A 132 3.52 16.25 -3.28
C ILE A 132 3.18 17.71 -3.58
N GLY A 133 2.15 17.97 -4.40
CA GLY A 133 1.70 19.30 -4.77
C GLY A 133 1.19 20.09 -3.56
N VAL A 134 0.36 19.47 -2.73
CA VAL A 134 -0.19 20.08 -1.51
C VAL A 134 0.92 20.39 -0.51
N ARG A 135 1.88 19.47 -0.30
CA ARG A 135 3.03 19.71 0.60
C ARG A 135 3.90 20.88 0.19
N ARG A 136 4.08 21.08 -1.13
CA ARG A 136 4.87 22.21 -1.65
C ARG A 136 4.17 23.55 -1.41
N HIS A 137 2.84 23.59 -1.44
CA HIS A 137 2.06 24.81 -1.26
C HIS A 137 1.67 25.09 0.20
N GLY A 138 1.52 24.06 1.03
CA GLY A 138 1.15 24.18 2.45
C GLY A 138 2.29 24.50 3.41
N LYS A 139 3.51 24.73 2.92
CA LYS A 139 4.66 25.18 3.73
C LYS A 139 4.81 26.71 3.81
N HIS A 140 3.78 27.46 3.41
CA HIS A 140 3.68 28.91 3.59
C HIS A 140 2.75 29.27 4.76
#